data_AF-C2KY49-F1
#
_entry.id   AF-C2KY49-F1
#
_cell.length_a   1.000
_cell.length_b   1.000
_cell.length_c   1.000
_cell.angle_alpha   90.00
_cell.angle_beta   90.00
_cell.angle_gamma   90.00
#
_symmetry.space_group_name_H-M   'P 1'
#
loop_
_entity.id
_entity.type
_entity.pdbx_description
1 polymer ?
#
loop_
_entity_poly.entity_id
_entity_poly.type
_entity_poly.pdbx_seq_one_letter_code
_entity_poly.pdbx_strand_id
1 'polypeptide(L)'
;RKRYLLLLFLFLLSAYVFLTIERAHSVSYLMGIFEMKNDKLPIFLVQPYMYIANNYENFNLLTQNIEEHSHGFRMAYPFLTLSGAKFFFDFPLAYPVYLTKEELSTLGILYDAYYDFGLLGVMLFSLILGLLSSWIKELSRKEKNPFGGALYIQFAFYFLFSFFTTWFSNASSIFYFAVTLVLAVLWKGFVHEKNSAVSI
;
A
#
# COMPACT_ATOMS: atom_id res chain seq x y z
N ARG A 1 0.22 -29.14 0.11
CA ARG A 1 0.39 -27.66 0.07
C ARG A 1 -0.92 -26.91 -0.09
N LYS A 2 -1.72 -27.12 -1.16
CA LYS A 2 -3.01 -26.41 -1.39
C LYS A 2 -4.03 -26.57 -0.26
N ARG A 3 -4.19 -27.80 0.28
CA ARG A 3 -5.08 -28.07 1.43
C ARG A 3 -4.73 -27.26 2.69
N TYR A 4 -3.44 -27.11 3.01
CA TYR A 4 -3.00 -26.33 4.16
C TYR A 4 -3.26 -24.82 3.97
N LEU A 5 -3.10 -24.31 2.76
CA LEU A 5 -3.44 -22.91 2.44
C LEU A 5 -4.94 -22.65 2.58
N LEU A 6 -5.77 -23.59 2.11
CA LEU A 6 -7.23 -23.50 2.28
C LEU A 6 -7.62 -23.52 3.77
N LEU A 7 -7.05 -24.44 4.56
CA LEU A 7 -7.30 -24.52 5.99
C LEU A 7 -6.86 -23.24 6.72
N LEU A 8 -5.69 -22.71 6.38
CA LEU A 8 -5.20 -21.43 6.92
C LEU A 8 -6.14 -20.28 6.55
N PHE A 9 -6.58 -20.20 5.29
CA PHE A 9 -7.52 -19.18 4.85
C PHE A 9 -8.85 -19.25 5.61
N LEU A 10 -9.43 -20.45 5.74
CA LEU A 10 -10.67 -20.65 6.50
C LEU A 10 -10.49 -20.29 7.98
N PHE A 11 -9.35 -20.66 8.58
CA PHE A 11 -9.03 -20.28 9.95
C PHE A 11 -8.94 -18.76 10.13
N LEU A 12 -8.20 -18.07 9.25
CA LEU A 12 -8.06 -16.61 9.28
C LEU A 12 -9.39 -15.91 9.05
N LEU A 13 -10.21 -16.40 8.11
CA LEU A 13 -11.55 -15.88 7.86
C LEU A 13 -12.46 -16.03 9.09
N SER A 14 -12.43 -17.21 9.72
CA SER A 14 -13.21 -17.49 10.92
C SER A 14 -12.75 -16.62 12.09
N ALA A 15 -11.45 -16.47 12.28
CA ALA A 15 -10.87 -15.60 13.30
C ALA A 15 -11.24 -14.13 13.05
N TYR A 16 -11.19 -13.65 11.80
CA TYR A 16 -11.61 -12.31 11.44
C TYR A 16 -13.09 -12.06 11.79
N VAL A 17 -13.99 -12.97 11.41
CA VAL A 17 -15.42 -12.85 11.71
C VAL A 17 -15.64 -12.83 13.23
N PHE A 18 -15.02 -13.76 13.97
CA PHE A 18 -15.13 -13.84 15.43
C PHE A 18 -14.66 -12.56 16.11
N LEU A 19 -13.45 -12.08 15.79
CA LEU A 19 -12.89 -10.86 16.36
C LEU A 19 -13.73 -9.62 16.02
N THR A 20 -14.33 -9.57 14.83
CA THR A 20 -15.17 -8.44 14.43
C THR A 20 -16.46 -8.41 15.25
N ILE A 21 -17.08 -9.58 15.50
CA ILE A 21 -18.29 -9.69 16.33
C ILE A 21 -18.01 -9.27 17.78
N GLU A 22 -16.90 -9.73 18.37
CA GLU A 22 -16.51 -9.33 19.74
C GLU A 22 -16.25 -7.82 19.85
N ARG A 23 -15.79 -7.19 18.76
CA ARG A 23 -15.53 -5.75 18.70
C ARG A 23 -16.79 -4.91 18.40
N ALA A 24 -17.97 -5.53 18.30
CA ALA A 24 -19.17 -4.89 17.75
C ALA A 24 -19.76 -3.74 18.58
N HIS A 25 -19.30 -3.49 19.81
CA HIS A 25 -19.85 -2.46 20.68
C HIS A 25 -19.74 -1.03 20.11
N SER A 26 -18.88 -0.75 19.12
CA SER A 26 -18.73 0.56 18.46
C SER A 26 -19.47 0.70 17.12
N VAL A 27 -20.29 -0.28 16.72
CA VAL A 27 -20.76 -0.40 15.34
C VAL A 27 -21.92 0.53 15.02
N SER A 28 -22.88 0.69 15.95
CA SER A 28 -23.99 1.63 15.75
C SER A 28 -23.49 3.06 15.57
N TYR A 29 -22.45 3.44 16.32
CA TYR A 29 -21.74 4.71 16.17
C TYR A 29 -21.15 4.86 14.76
N LEU A 30 -20.37 3.88 14.30
CA LEU A 30 -19.77 3.90 12.97
C LEU A 30 -20.84 3.91 11.87
N MET A 31 -21.90 3.12 11.99
CA MET A 31 -22.98 3.08 11.00
C MET A 31 -23.69 4.43 10.88
N GLY A 32 -23.80 5.18 11.98
CA GLY A 32 -24.31 6.55 11.97
C GLY A 32 -23.39 7.51 11.23
N ILE A 33 -22.10 7.54 11.57
CA ILE A 33 -21.10 8.41 10.92
C ILE A 33 -21.01 8.14 9.42
N PHE A 34 -21.04 6.87 9.03
CA PHE A 34 -20.94 6.45 7.63
C PHE A 34 -22.28 6.50 6.89
N GLU A 35 -23.37 6.93 7.55
CA GLU A 35 -24.71 7.05 6.98
C GLU A 35 -25.15 5.79 6.21
N MET A 36 -24.89 4.61 6.82
CA MET A 36 -25.10 3.32 6.17
C MET A 36 -26.56 3.12 5.77
N LYS A 37 -26.83 3.01 4.46
CA LYS A 37 -28.20 2.85 3.91
C LYS A 37 -28.85 1.52 4.27
N ASN A 38 -28.06 0.49 4.54
CA ASN A 38 -28.56 -0.84 4.89
C ASN A 38 -27.97 -1.26 6.24
N ASP A 39 -28.81 -1.17 7.27
CA ASP A 39 -28.48 -1.49 8.65
C ASP A 39 -28.46 -3.00 8.94
N LYS A 40 -28.96 -3.82 8.01
CA LYS A 40 -29.05 -5.29 8.16
C LYS A 40 -27.80 -6.02 7.66
N LEU A 41 -26.82 -5.31 7.10
CA LEU A 41 -25.58 -5.93 6.64
C LEU A 41 -24.76 -6.45 7.83
N PRO A 42 -24.22 -7.68 7.76
CA PRO A 42 -23.36 -8.19 8.81
C PRO A 42 -22.13 -7.31 9.04
N ILE A 43 -21.79 -7.07 10.30
CA ILE A 43 -20.68 -6.21 10.74
C ILE A 43 -19.34 -6.50 10.03
N PHE A 44 -19.01 -7.78 9.84
CA PHE A 44 -17.77 -8.21 9.19
C PHE A 44 -17.74 -7.93 7.68
N LEU A 45 -18.86 -7.51 7.09
CA LEU A 45 -18.93 -6.97 5.72
C LEU A 45 -19.01 -5.43 5.74
N VAL A 46 -19.74 -4.87 6.70
CA VAL A 46 -19.92 -3.41 6.83
C VAL A 46 -18.59 -2.72 7.10
N GLN A 47 -17.75 -3.23 8.00
CA GLN A 47 -16.47 -2.58 8.31
C GLN A 47 -15.51 -2.48 7.11
N PRO A 48 -15.22 -3.55 6.36
CA PRO A 48 -14.43 -3.44 5.13
C PRO A 48 -15.07 -2.53 4.09
N TYR A 49 -16.40 -2.58 3.94
CA TYR A 49 -17.12 -1.73 3.01
C TYR A 49 -16.94 -0.24 3.35
N MET A 50 -17.19 0.15 4.60
CA MET A 50 -17.02 1.54 5.05
C MET A 50 -15.61 2.01 4.76
N TYR A 51 -14.61 1.19 5.07
CA TYR A 51 -13.22 1.51 4.81
C TYR A 51 -12.93 1.75 3.33
N ILE A 52 -13.36 0.84 2.45
CA ILE A 52 -13.15 0.94 1.00
C ILE A 52 -13.88 2.15 0.43
N ALA A 53 -15.16 2.31 0.74
CA ALA A 53 -16.00 3.39 0.21
C ALA A 53 -15.47 4.76 0.62
N ASN A 54 -15.12 4.91 1.90
CA ASN A 54 -14.59 6.15 2.45
C ASN A 54 -13.32 6.62 1.74
N ASN A 55 -12.44 5.70 1.35
CA ASN A 55 -11.20 6.04 0.67
C ASN A 55 -11.46 6.65 -0.72
N TYR A 56 -12.51 6.20 -1.42
CA TYR A 56 -12.93 6.80 -2.69
C TYR A 56 -13.69 8.11 -2.50
N GLU A 57 -14.46 8.25 -1.41
CA GLU A 57 -15.06 9.54 -1.02
C GLU A 57 -13.98 10.59 -0.70
N ASN A 58 -12.95 10.22 0.06
CA ASN A 58 -11.77 11.06 0.36
C ASN A 58 -11.05 11.48 -0.93
N PHE A 59 -10.88 10.54 -1.87
CA PHE A 59 -10.27 10.83 -3.17
C PHE A 59 -11.14 11.80 -3.99
N ASN A 60 -12.46 11.60 -4.03
CA ASN A 60 -13.37 12.53 -4.70
C ASN A 60 -13.33 13.92 -4.06
N LEU A 61 -13.34 14.01 -2.72
CA LEU A 61 -13.21 15.27 -1.99
C LEU A 61 -11.92 16.00 -2.36
N LEU A 62 -10.78 15.29 -2.39
CA LEU A 62 -9.51 15.81 -2.88
C LEU A 62 -9.64 16.38 -4.29
N THR A 63 -10.22 15.61 -5.22
CA THR A 63 -10.32 16.04 -6.63
C THR A 63 -11.16 17.30 -6.84
N GLN A 64 -12.14 17.53 -5.95
CA GLN A 64 -13.06 18.66 -6.03
C GLN A 64 -12.56 19.91 -5.32
N ASN A 65 -11.75 19.76 -4.27
CA ASN A 65 -11.42 20.86 -3.34
C ASN A 65 -9.93 21.17 -3.25
N ILE A 66 -9.06 20.47 -4.00
CA ILE A 66 -7.63 20.77 -3.99
C ILE A 66 -7.36 22.20 -4.47
N GLU A 67 -6.79 23.02 -3.59
CA GLU A 67 -6.40 24.40 -3.91
C GLU A 67 -5.01 24.46 -4.57
N GLU A 68 -4.07 23.65 -4.06
CA GLU A 68 -2.68 23.61 -4.52
C GLU A 68 -2.14 22.18 -4.55
N HIS A 69 -1.46 21.85 -5.65
CA HIS A 69 -0.77 20.58 -5.82
C HIS A 69 0.54 20.54 -5.02
N SER A 70 0.91 19.38 -4.48
CA SER A 70 2.15 19.23 -3.71
C SER A 70 3.40 19.06 -4.56
N HIS A 71 3.27 19.11 -5.89
CA HIS A 71 4.37 19.14 -6.86
C HIS A 71 5.43 18.03 -6.68
N GLY A 72 5.00 16.84 -6.23
CA GLY A 72 5.84 15.67 -6.05
C GLY A 72 6.28 15.43 -4.60
N PHE A 73 6.02 16.37 -3.70
CA PHE A 73 6.46 16.27 -2.31
C PHE A 73 5.85 15.05 -1.61
N ARG A 74 4.57 14.73 -1.84
CA ARG A 74 3.90 13.64 -1.10
C ARG A 74 4.44 12.27 -1.51
N MET A 75 4.61 12.02 -2.80
CA MET A 75 5.26 10.80 -3.29
C MET A 75 6.77 10.76 -2.96
N ALA A 76 7.45 11.91 -2.83
CA ALA A 76 8.86 11.98 -2.46
C ALA A 76 9.11 11.86 -0.94
N TYR A 77 8.10 12.14 -0.12
CA TYR A 77 8.15 12.10 1.35
C TYR A 77 8.88 10.89 1.96
N PRO A 78 8.67 9.64 1.52
CA PRO A 78 9.38 8.50 2.09
C PRO A 78 10.90 8.60 1.89
N PHE A 79 11.36 9.09 0.74
CA PHE A 79 12.78 9.24 0.45
C PHE A 79 13.40 10.40 1.25
N LEU A 80 12.66 11.50 1.42
CA LEU A 80 13.07 12.63 2.26
C LEU A 80 13.18 12.23 3.74
N THR A 81 12.25 11.38 4.19
CA THR A 81 12.25 10.86 5.57
C THR A 81 13.41 9.91 5.80
N LEU A 82 13.64 8.97 4.88
CA LEU A 82 14.69 7.96 5.01
C LEU A 82 16.11 8.52 4.82
N SER A 83 16.27 9.61 4.05
CA SER A 83 17.55 10.30 3.90
C SER A 83 17.94 11.13 5.13
N GLY A 84 17.00 11.37 6.05
CA GLY A 84 17.20 12.28 7.17
C GLY A 84 17.18 13.76 6.79
N ALA A 85 16.82 14.10 5.55
CA ALA A 85 16.79 15.48 5.06
C ALA A 85 15.93 16.40 5.94
N LYS A 86 14.91 15.86 6.61
CA LYS A 86 14.04 16.58 7.56
C LYS A 86 14.78 17.19 8.75
N PHE A 87 15.99 16.74 9.05
CA PHE A 87 16.82 17.29 10.13
C PHE A 87 17.69 18.47 9.67
N PHE A 88 17.74 18.72 8.35
CA PHE A 88 18.59 19.75 7.75
C PHE A 88 17.80 20.82 6.99
N PHE A 89 16.57 20.50 6.57
CA PHE A 89 15.72 21.40 5.80
C PHE A 89 14.34 21.52 6.44
N ASP A 90 13.79 22.73 6.42
CA ASP A 90 12.38 22.98 6.73
C ASP A 90 11.54 22.60 5.51
N PHE A 91 10.82 21.49 5.63
CA PHE A 91 9.82 21.12 4.65
C PHE A 91 8.49 21.81 4.97
N PRO A 92 7.65 22.11 3.94
CA PRO A 92 6.32 22.63 4.19
C PRO A 92 5.58 21.76 5.21
N LEU A 93 4.99 22.43 6.21
CA LEU A 93 4.09 21.80 7.17
C LEU A 93 3.06 20.99 6.38
N ALA A 94 2.84 19.75 6.82
CA ALA A 94 2.13 18.72 6.08
C ALA A 94 0.95 19.25 5.24
N TYR A 95 0.97 18.94 3.94
CA TYR A 95 -0.14 19.25 3.04
C TYR A 95 -1.47 18.77 3.64
N PRO A 96 -2.54 19.59 3.60
CA PRO A 96 -3.82 19.23 4.20
C PRO A 96 -4.31 17.90 3.63
N VAL A 97 -4.90 17.08 4.49
CA VAL A 97 -5.47 15.80 4.06
C VAL A 97 -6.98 15.98 3.93
N TYR A 98 -7.49 15.73 2.74
CA TYR A 98 -8.92 15.78 2.43
C TYR A 98 -9.55 14.46 2.88
N LEU A 99 -10.28 14.54 3.99
CA LEU A 99 -11.05 13.43 4.58
C LEU A 99 -12.51 13.84 4.70
N THR A 100 -13.43 12.95 4.36
CA THR A 100 -14.87 13.17 4.60
C THR A 100 -15.25 12.88 6.05
N LYS A 101 -14.60 11.89 6.67
CA LYS A 101 -14.79 11.43 8.05
C LYS A 101 -13.42 11.19 8.69
N GLU A 102 -13.25 11.41 9.98
CA GLU A 102 -11.97 11.13 10.65
C GLU A 102 -11.81 9.65 10.98
N GLU A 103 -12.92 8.98 11.27
CA GLU A 103 -12.96 7.55 11.59
C GLU A 103 -12.71 6.67 10.37
N LEU A 104 -11.98 5.56 10.57
CA LEU A 104 -11.72 4.55 9.53
C LEU A 104 -11.21 5.15 8.20
N SER A 105 -10.52 6.28 8.27
CA SER A 105 -10.04 7.00 7.11
C SER A 105 -8.66 6.53 6.71
N THR A 106 -8.52 6.18 5.44
CA THR A 106 -7.23 6.01 4.78
C THR A 106 -7.24 6.58 3.38
N LEU A 107 -6.09 6.46 2.72
CA LEU A 107 -5.83 7.03 1.41
C LEU A 107 -5.48 5.89 0.46
N GLY A 108 -6.13 5.83 -0.69
CA GLY A 108 -5.80 4.84 -1.71
C GLY A 108 -4.49 5.14 -2.41
N ILE A 109 -3.94 4.14 -3.12
CA ILE A 109 -2.66 4.22 -3.84
C ILE A 109 -2.53 5.42 -4.80
N LEU A 110 -3.65 5.92 -5.36
CA LEU A 110 -3.67 7.03 -6.31
C LEU A 110 -3.74 8.41 -5.67
N TYR A 111 -4.02 8.48 -4.36
CA TYR A 111 -4.32 9.73 -3.67
C TYR A 111 -3.16 10.72 -3.76
N ASP A 112 -1.96 10.30 -3.37
CA ASP A 112 -0.79 11.20 -3.38
C ASP A 112 -0.34 11.54 -4.81
N ALA A 113 -0.51 10.62 -5.77
CA ALA A 113 -0.18 10.89 -7.17
C ALA A 113 -1.10 11.97 -7.78
N TYR A 114 -2.40 11.92 -7.45
CA TYR A 114 -3.32 12.99 -7.82
C TYR A 114 -3.03 14.28 -7.06
N TYR A 115 -2.72 14.18 -5.77
CA TYR A 115 -2.37 15.36 -4.99
C TYR A 115 -1.16 16.07 -5.58
N ASP A 116 -0.11 15.34 -5.95
CA ASP A 116 1.13 15.91 -6.45
C ASP A 116 0.98 16.57 -7.83
N PHE A 117 0.25 15.95 -8.77
CA PHE A 117 0.23 16.40 -10.18
C PHE A 117 -1.11 16.20 -10.90
N GLY A 118 -2.19 16.02 -10.16
CA GLY A 118 -3.53 15.78 -10.71
C GLY A 118 -3.62 14.53 -11.57
N LEU A 119 -4.43 14.59 -12.63
CA LEU A 119 -4.63 13.47 -13.54
C LEU A 119 -3.33 13.00 -14.21
N LEU A 120 -2.43 13.92 -14.56
CA LEU A 120 -1.13 13.59 -15.15
C LEU A 120 -0.28 12.77 -14.19
N GLY A 121 -0.29 13.11 -12.90
CA GLY A 121 0.37 12.34 -11.85
C GLY A 121 -0.17 10.91 -11.77
N VAL A 122 -1.49 10.75 -11.75
CA VAL A 122 -2.14 9.43 -11.74
C VAL A 122 -1.76 8.60 -12.96
N MET A 123 -1.77 9.20 -14.16
CA MET A 123 -1.41 8.51 -15.41
C MET A 123 0.05 8.04 -15.39
N LEU A 124 0.98 8.96 -15.06
CA LEU A 124 2.41 8.65 -15.04
C LEU A 124 2.74 7.63 -13.96
N PHE A 125 2.18 7.79 -12.77
CA PHE A 125 2.40 6.87 -11.67
C PHE A 125 1.87 5.46 -11.99
N SER A 126 0.67 5.36 -12.57
CA SER A 126 0.10 4.09 -13.01
C SER A 126 0.96 3.43 -14.09
N LEU A 127 1.49 4.21 -15.04
CA LEU A 127 2.41 3.72 -16.06
C LEU A 127 3.70 3.15 -15.43
N ILE A 128 4.33 3.89 -14.50
CA ILE A 128 5.53 3.46 -13.78
C ILE A 128 5.25 2.15 -13.03
N LEU A 129 4.13 2.08 -12.30
CA LEU A 129 3.73 0.87 -11.59
C LEU A 129 3.52 -0.32 -12.54
N GLY A 130 2.94 -0.09 -13.72
CA GLY A 130 2.80 -1.11 -14.76
C GLY A 130 4.14 -1.63 -15.29
N LEU A 131 5.06 -0.71 -15.60
CA LEU A 131 6.41 -1.04 -16.05
C LEU A 131 7.20 -1.81 -14.98
N LEU A 132 7.17 -1.34 -13.73
CA LEU A 132 7.80 -2.00 -12.59
C LEU A 132 7.22 -3.39 -12.36
N SER A 133 5.89 -3.54 -12.46
CA SER A 133 5.22 -4.85 -12.34
C SER A 133 5.74 -5.84 -13.38
N SER A 134 5.85 -5.40 -14.64
CA SER A 134 6.38 -6.22 -15.73
C SER A 134 7.83 -6.62 -15.48
N TRP A 135 8.67 -5.65 -15.10
CA TRP A 135 10.08 -5.87 -14.83
C TRP A 135 10.31 -6.84 -13.65
N ILE A 136 9.63 -6.64 -12.52
CA ILE A 136 9.74 -7.50 -11.32
C ILE A 136 9.25 -8.92 -11.65
N LYS A 137 8.17 -9.05 -12.42
CA LYS A 137 7.66 -10.35 -12.88
C LYS A 137 8.70 -11.09 -13.73
N GLU A 138 9.36 -10.40 -14.66
CA GLU A 138 10.42 -11.00 -15.46
C GLU A 138 11.63 -11.41 -14.62
N LEU A 139 12.06 -10.54 -13.70
CA LEU A 139 13.17 -10.82 -12.80
C LEU A 139 12.89 -12.07 -11.95
N SER A 140 11.68 -12.16 -11.38
CA SER A 140 11.25 -13.32 -10.60
C SER A 140 11.14 -14.62 -11.41
N ARG A 141 10.93 -14.55 -12.73
CA ARG A 141 10.90 -15.75 -13.60
C ARG A 141 12.30 -16.22 -13.99
N LYS A 142 13.22 -15.28 -14.23
CA LYS A 142 14.56 -15.58 -14.76
C LYS A 142 15.52 -16.03 -13.66
N GLU A 143 15.39 -15.50 -12.44
CA GLU A 143 16.33 -15.78 -11.37
C GLU A 143 15.79 -16.79 -10.34
N LYS A 144 16.61 -17.80 -9.98
CA LYS A 144 16.37 -18.68 -8.82
C LYS A 144 16.65 -17.98 -7.48
N ASN A 145 16.47 -16.67 -7.44
CA ASN A 145 16.74 -15.83 -6.30
C ASN A 145 15.51 -15.82 -5.37
N PRO A 146 15.60 -16.35 -4.13
CA PRO A 146 14.45 -16.38 -3.23
C PRO A 146 13.93 -14.97 -2.90
N PHE A 147 14.80 -13.96 -2.87
CA PHE A 147 14.42 -12.57 -2.62
C PHE A 147 13.80 -11.89 -3.85
N GLY A 148 14.14 -12.33 -5.07
CA GLY A 148 13.46 -11.90 -6.29
C GLY A 148 11.97 -12.30 -6.30
N GLY A 149 11.67 -13.52 -5.84
CA GLY A 149 10.30 -13.97 -5.61
C GLY A 149 9.60 -13.19 -4.48
N ALA A 150 10.32 -12.86 -3.41
CA ALA A 150 9.79 -12.04 -2.31
C ALA A 150 9.39 -10.63 -2.78
N LEU A 151 10.22 -9.96 -3.60
CA LEU A 151 9.91 -8.67 -4.22
C LEU A 151 8.62 -8.73 -5.04
N TYR A 152 8.46 -9.79 -5.85
CA TYR A 152 7.25 -9.97 -6.65
C TYR A 152 6.00 -10.13 -5.78
N ILE A 153 6.08 -10.94 -4.72
CA ILE A 153 4.97 -11.14 -3.78
C ILE A 153 4.64 -9.85 -3.02
N GLN A 154 5.65 -9.11 -2.57
CA GLN A 154 5.48 -7.84 -1.87
C GLN A 154 4.81 -6.79 -2.77
N PHE A 155 5.24 -6.68 -4.02
CA PHE A 155 4.63 -5.76 -4.99
C PHE A 155 3.18 -6.15 -5.32
N ALA A 156 2.90 -7.45 -5.48
CA ALA A 156 1.54 -7.95 -5.67
C ALA A 156 0.64 -7.69 -4.46
N PHE A 157 1.19 -7.79 -3.24
CA PHE A 157 0.48 -7.46 -2.00
C PHE A 157 0.08 -5.98 -1.95
N TYR A 158 0.97 -5.07 -2.32
CA TYR A 158 0.66 -3.63 -2.38
C TYR A 158 -0.45 -3.32 -3.39
N PHE A 159 -0.52 -4.02 -4.52
CA PHE A 159 -1.65 -3.88 -5.44
C PHE A 159 -2.94 -4.46 -4.89
N LEU A 160 -2.90 -5.65 -4.29
CA LEU A 160 -4.08 -6.30 -3.73
C LEU A 160 -4.75 -5.43 -2.66
N PHE A 161 -3.95 -4.75 -1.84
CA PHE A 161 -4.42 -3.85 -0.79
C PHE A 161 -4.23 -2.37 -1.17
N SER A 162 -4.23 -2.05 -2.47
CA SER A 162 -4.02 -0.68 -2.97
C SER A 162 -5.06 0.31 -2.47
N PHE A 163 -6.25 -0.16 -2.12
CA PHE A 163 -7.29 0.65 -1.54
C PHE A 163 -7.04 1.03 -0.08
N PHE A 164 -6.12 0.35 0.64
CA PHE A 164 -5.94 0.55 2.09
C PHE A 164 -4.97 1.67 2.48
N THR A 165 -3.99 1.98 1.63
CA THR A 165 -2.93 2.95 1.97
C THR A 165 -2.14 3.38 0.74
N THR A 166 -1.44 4.51 0.84
CA THR A 166 -0.52 5.03 -0.17
C THR A 166 0.83 4.32 -0.10
N TRP A 167 0.85 3.03 -0.43
CA TRP A 167 2.02 2.14 -0.26
C TRP A 167 3.35 2.73 -0.74
N PHE A 168 3.36 3.46 -1.85
CA PHE A 168 4.57 4.02 -2.45
C PHE A 168 4.97 5.42 -1.95
N SER A 169 4.11 6.04 -1.14
CA SER A 169 4.40 7.29 -0.43
C SER A 169 4.66 7.06 1.08
N ASN A 170 4.67 5.80 1.52
CA ASN A 170 4.87 5.45 2.92
C ASN A 170 6.34 5.04 3.17
N ALA A 171 6.99 5.70 4.14
CA ALA A 171 8.41 5.48 4.44
C ALA A 171 8.72 4.04 4.85
N SER A 172 7.87 3.41 5.66
CA SER A 172 8.05 2.01 6.09
C SER A 172 7.94 1.04 4.91
N SER A 173 6.92 1.23 4.06
CA SER A 173 6.72 0.40 2.87
C SER A 173 7.89 0.48 1.89
N ILE A 174 8.42 1.68 1.64
CA ILE A 174 9.61 1.91 0.82
C ILE A 174 10.86 1.31 1.47
N PHE A 175 11.03 1.46 2.78
CA PHE A 175 12.15 0.86 3.52
C PHE A 175 12.17 -0.67 3.39
N TYR A 176 11.04 -1.35 3.64
CA TYR A 176 10.97 -2.81 3.51
C TYR A 176 11.18 -3.28 2.07
N PHE A 177 10.71 -2.51 1.10
CA PHE A 177 10.96 -2.80 -0.32
C PHE A 177 12.45 -2.66 -0.65
N ALA A 178 13.11 -1.61 -0.16
CA ALA A 178 14.54 -1.39 -0.34
C ALA A 178 15.39 -2.49 0.32
N VAL A 179 15.05 -2.92 1.54
CA VAL A 179 15.73 -4.04 2.21
C VAL A 179 15.65 -5.32 1.37
N THR A 180 14.45 -5.65 0.87
CA THR A 180 14.26 -6.85 0.04
C THR A 180 15.04 -6.75 -1.27
N LEU A 181 15.11 -5.57 -1.87
CA LEU A 181 15.91 -5.31 -3.07
C LEU A 181 17.41 -5.48 -2.83
N VAL A 182 17.93 -4.93 -1.72
CA VAL A 182 19.33 -5.10 -1.32
C VAL A 182 19.66 -6.57 -1.12
N LEU A 183 18.81 -7.32 -0.41
CA LEU A 183 19.00 -8.76 -0.21
C LEU A 183 18.99 -9.53 -1.54
N ALA A 184 18.12 -9.16 -2.47
CA ALA A 184 18.11 -9.75 -3.81
C ALA A 184 19.42 -9.49 -4.57
N VAL A 185 19.96 -8.27 -4.51
CA VAL A 185 21.23 -7.92 -5.15
C VAL A 185 22.41 -8.65 -4.49
N LEU A 186 22.48 -8.66 -3.16
CA LEU A 186 23.56 -9.33 -2.41
C LEU A 186 23.56 -10.84 -2.68
N TRP A 187 22.39 -11.48 -2.71
CA TRP A 187 22.27 -12.90 -3.04
C TRP A 187 22.86 -13.22 -4.42
N LYS A 188 22.62 -12.36 -5.40
CA LYS A 188 23.20 -12.51 -6.75
C LYS A 188 24.72 -12.41 -6.72
N GLY A 189 25.29 -11.50 -5.93
CA GLY A 189 26.73 -11.39 -5.69
C GLY A 189 27.33 -12.68 -5.11
N PHE A 190 26.75 -13.19 -4.01
CA PHE A 190 27.22 -14.43 -3.36
C PHE A 190 27.14 -15.66 -4.27
N VAL A 191 26.05 -15.80 -5.03
CA VAL A 191 25.89 -16.94 -5.97
C VAL A 191 26.89 -16.82 -7.11
N HIS A 192 27.13 -15.62 -7.63
CA HIS A 192 28.13 -15.42 -8.68
C HIS A 192 29.53 -15.79 -8.18
N GLU A 193 29.92 -15.34 -6.98
CA GLU A 193 31.23 -15.64 -6.38
C GLU A 193 31.41 -17.15 -6.16
N LYS A 194 30.39 -17.82 -5.62
CA LYS A 194 30.40 -19.28 -5.43
C LYS A 194 30.57 -20.05 -6.75
N ASN A 195 29.91 -19.62 -7.81
CA ASN A 195 30.02 -20.28 -9.11
C ASN A 195 31.40 -20.05 -9.75
N SER A 196 32.00 -18.86 -9.56
CA SER A 196 33.34 -18.54 -10.05
C SER A 196 34.43 -19.30 -9.28
N ALA A 197 34.27 -19.50 -7.97
CA ALA A 197 35.22 -20.24 -7.13
C ALA A 197 35.20 -21.77 -7.38
N VAL A 198 34.11 -22.31 -7.91
CA VAL A 198 33.98 -23.74 -8.27
C VAL A 198 34.47 -24.03 -9.69
N SER A 199 34.67 -22.99 -10.53
CA SER A 199 35.16 -23.11 -11.90
C SER A 199 36.69 -22.98 -12.06
N ILE A 200 37.42 -22.86 -10.95
CA ILE A 200 38.90 -22.85 -10.90
C ILE A 200 39.36 -24.19 -10.31
#